data_AF-A0A1I2X286-F1
#
_entry.id   AF-A0A1I2X286-F1
#
_cell.length_a   1.000
_cell.length_b   1.000
_cell.length_c   1.000
_cell.angle_alpha   90.00
_cell.angle_beta   90.00
_cell.angle_gamma   90.00
#
_symmetry.space_group_name_H-M   'P 1'
#
loop_
_entity.id
_entity.type
_entity.pdbx_description
1 polymer ?
#
loop_
_entity_poly.entity_id
_entity_poly.type
_entity_poly.pdbx_seq_one_letter_code
_entity_poly.pdbx_strand_id
1 'polypeptide(L)'
;MKLIGNIHDIKYSRENKNQDIALHISKVEYVTHKKDGRFIQPFDLEVELAEPIVITGDRLARIQNPLLEEGEYEFEVYDIVDDAYVLNPEKQLSLSIEYDFDLDITILSSLYYTVTVSNEEFKELKAEYIKQKKQQQKGRGRKGR
;
A
#
# COMPACT_ATOMS: atom_id res chain seq x y z
N MET A 1 6.17 5.50 -6.63
CA MET A 1 6.17 5.56 -5.15
C MET A 1 7.28 6.50 -4.69
N LYS A 2 7.17 7.06 -3.48
CA LYS A 2 8.20 7.95 -2.91
C LYS A 2 8.14 7.88 -1.39
N LEU A 3 9.30 7.83 -0.74
CA LEU A 3 9.47 8.04 0.70
C LEU A 3 10.05 9.44 0.94
N ILE A 4 9.49 10.16 1.90
CA ILE A 4 10.00 11.42 2.44
C ILE A 4 10.27 11.19 3.93
N GLY A 5 11.42 11.68 4.43
CA GLY A 5 11.84 11.48 5.81
C GLY A 5 12.52 10.13 6.04
N ASN A 6 12.79 9.81 7.31
CA ASN A 6 13.49 8.60 7.70
C ASN A 6 12.52 7.55 8.28
N ILE A 7 12.33 6.45 7.55
CA ILE A 7 11.40 5.39 7.97
C ILE A 7 11.82 4.71 9.28
N HIS A 8 13.12 4.75 9.63
CA HIS A 8 13.62 4.15 10.87
C HIS A 8 13.11 4.88 12.13
N ASP A 9 12.62 6.11 12.01
CA ASP A 9 12.07 6.87 13.13
C ASP A 9 10.68 6.36 13.55
N ILE A 10 9.99 5.63 12.67
CA ILE A 10 8.72 4.98 13.00
C ILE A 10 9.00 3.72 13.82
N LYS A 11 8.54 3.73 15.08
CA LYS A 11 8.70 2.64 16.04
C LYS A 11 7.40 1.85 16.18
N TYR A 12 7.30 1.05 17.23
CA TYR A 12 6.22 0.08 17.48
C TYR A 12 4.90 0.70 17.96
N SER A 13 4.81 2.04 18.00
CA SER A 13 3.59 2.75 18.36
C SER A 13 3.45 4.00 17.51
N ARG A 14 2.20 4.45 17.36
CA ARG A 14 1.87 5.69 16.67
C ARG A 14 2.48 6.89 17.40
N GLU A 15 3.16 7.77 16.67
CA GLU A 15 3.71 9.01 17.23
C GLU A 15 3.44 10.21 16.31
N ASN A 16 2.78 11.25 16.84
CA ASN A 16 2.45 12.46 16.06
C ASN A 16 3.68 13.17 15.50
N LYS A 17 4.84 13.03 16.14
CA LYS A 17 6.09 13.65 15.68
C LYS A 17 6.57 13.11 14.33
N ASN A 18 6.05 11.95 13.91
CA ASN A 18 6.42 11.29 12.65
C ASN A 18 5.60 11.79 11.45
N GLN A 19 4.81 12.86 11.62
CA GLN A 19 3.96 13.42 10.56
C GLN A 19 4.76 13.92 9.34
N ASP A 20 6.03 14.31 9.52
CA ASP A 20 6.93 14.74 8.44
C ASP A 20 7.45 13.58 7.58
N ILE A 21 7.28 12.34 8.03
CA ILE A 21 7.58 11.15 7.24
C ILE A 21 6.36 10.85 6.38
N ALA A 22 6.53 10.75 5.06
CA ALA A 22 5.42 10.56 4.13
C ALA A 22 5.74 9.50 3.08
N LEU A 23 4.79 8.59 2.88
CA LEU A 23 4.81 7.57 1.84
C LEU A 23 3.78 7.90 0.78
N HIS A 24 4.27 8.12 -0.44
CA HIS A 24 3.44 8.31 -1.62
C HIS A 24 3.27 6.97 -2.33
N ILE A 25 2.06 6.44 -2.25
CA ILE A 25 1.68 5.11 -2.68
C ILE A 25 0.96 5.25 -4.02
N SER A 26 1.57 4.77 -5.09
CA SER A 26 1.01 4.84 -6.44
C SER A 26 0.32 3.55 -6.89
N LYS A 27 0.36 2.49 -6.06
CA LYS A 27 -0.28 1.21 -6.32
C LYS A 27 -0.89 0.67 -5.04
N VAL A 28 -2.10 0.14 -5.15
CA VAL A 28 -2.80 -0.56 -4.08
C VAL A 28 -3.03 -1.99 -4.50
N GLU A 29 -2.82 -2.93 -3.60
CA GLU A 29 -3.17 -4.33 -3.76
C GLU A 29 -4.44 -4.61 -2.96
N TYR A 30 -5.55 -4.90 -3.65
CA TYR A 30 -6.76 -5.35 -2.98
C TYR A 30 -6.74 -6.86 -2.86
N VAL A 31 -6.96 -7.40 -1.67
CA VAL A 31 -6.95 -8.85 -1.42
C VAL A 31 -8.30 -9.29 -0.87
N THR A 32 -8.81 -10.41 -1.35
CA THR A 32 -9.94 -11.11 -0.73
C THR A 32 -9.62 -12.56 -0.53
N HIS A 33 -10.25 -13.18 0.47
CA HIS A 33 -10.15 -14.59 0.75
C HIS A 33 -11.45 -15.27 0.34
N LYS A 34 -11.36 -16.18 -0.64
CA LYS A 34 -12.52 -16.92 -1.12
C LYS A 34 -12.31 -18.41 -0.90
N LYS A 35 -13.37 -19.08 -0.46
CA LYS A 35 -13.41 -20.54 -0.40
C LYS A 35 -13.51 -21.10 -1.82
N ASP A 36 -12.50 -21.88 -2.21
CA ASP A 36 -12.49 -22.68 -3.43
C ASP A 36 -12.39 -24.16 -3.05
N GLY A 37 -13.51 -24.89 -3.19
CA GLY A 37 -13.63 -26.26 -2.72
C GLY A 37 -13.38 -26.41 -1.21
N ARG A 38 -12.27 -27.08 -0.85
CA ARG A 38 -11.86 -27.31 0.55
C ARG A 38 -10.92 -26.24 1.10
N PHE A 39 -10.36 -25.38 0.25
CA PHE A 39 -9.31 -24.44 0.63
C PHE A 39 -9.82 -23.00 0.58
N ILE A 40 -9.25 -22.14 1.42
CA ILE A 40 -9.39 -20.69 1.31
C ILE A 40 -8.17 -20.21 0.53
N GLN A 41 -8.40 -19.60 -0.62
CA GLN A 41 -7.34 -19.06 -1.47
C GLN A 41 -7.41 -17.53 -1.49
N PRO A 42 -6.27 -16.84 -1.43
CA PRO A 42 -6.22 -15.40 -1.64
C PRO A 42 -6.42 -15.10 -3.13
N PHE A 43 -7.15 -14.02 -3.41
CA PHE A 43 -7.25 -13.39 -4.72
C PHE A 43 -6.85 -11.94 -4.58
N ASP A 44 -5.90 -11.51 -5.40
CA ASP A 44 -5.35 -10.17 -5.42
C ASP A 44 -5.79 -9.39 -6.68
N LEU A 45 -5.83 -8.07 -6.55
CA LEU A 45 -6.02 -7.12 -7.63
C LEU A 45 -5.09 -5.93 -7.40
N GLU A 46 -4.03 -5.85 -8.19
CA GLU A 46 -3.16 -4.68 -8.23
C GLU A 46 -3.74 -3.54 -9.08
N VAL A 47 -3.89 -2.38 -8.46
CA VAL A 47 -4.39 -1.16 -9.10
C VAL A 47 -3.37 -0.05 -9.00
N GLU A 48 -2.88 0.41 -10.15
CA GLU A 48 -2.11 1.66 -10.24
C GLU A 48 -3.07 2.85 -10.12
N LEU A 49 -2.73 3.76 -9.22
CA LEU A 49 -3.52 4.95 -8.94
C LEU A 49 -3.11 6.09 -9.86
N ALA A 50 -4.09 6.85 -10.34
CA ALA A 50 -3.84 8.06 -11.12
C ALA A 50 -3.17 9.15 -10.26
N GLU A 51 -3.58 9.26 -9.00
CA GLU A 51 -2.99 10.14 -7.99
C GLU A 51 -2.54 9.29 -6.80
N PRO A 52 -1.32 9.54 -6.26
CA PRO A 52 -0.81 8.73 -5.17
C PRO A 52 -1.56 9.00 -3.86
N ILE A 53 -1.86 7.94 -3.12
CA ILE A 53 -2.28 8.06 -1.71
C ILE A 53 -1.07 8.47 -0.89
N VAL A 54 -1.24 9.43 0.00
CA VAL A 54 -0.20 9.84 0.95
C VAL A 54 -0.54 9.32 2.33
N ILE A 55 0.32 8.47 2.89
CA ILE A 55 0.25 8.02 4.28
C ILE A 55 1.43 8.61 5.03
N THR A 56 1.15 9.35 6.09
CA THR A 56 2.14 9.98 6.95
C THR A 56 2.55 9.05 8.11
N GLY A 57 3.74 9.25 8.66
CA GLY A 57 4.32 8.36 9.66
C GLY A 57 3.60 8.37 11.01
N ASP A 58 2.86 9.42 11.31
CA ASP A 58 1.93 9.49 12.44
C ASP A 58 0.69 8.60 12.27
N ARG A 59 0.49 7.99 11.10
CA ARG A 59 -0.56 7.00 10.84
C ARG A 59 -0.03 5.56 10.83
N LEU A 60 1.23 5.36 11.19
CA LEU A 60 1.90 4.07 11.11
C LEU A 60 2.45 3.66 12.46
N ALA A 61 2.39 2.36 12.74
CA ALA A 61 3.13 1.73 13.81
C ALA A 61 3.85 0.50 13.27
N ARG A 62 5.14 0.38 13.51
CA ARG A 62 5.97 -0.73 13.01
C ARG A 62 5.60 -2.02 13.72
N ILE A 63 5.41 -3.09 12.95
CA ILE A 63 5.19 -4.43 13.48
C ILE A 63 6.54 -5.04 13.87
N GLN A 64 6.58 -5.69 15.03
CA GLN A 64 7.73 -6.48 15.43
C GLN A 64 7.60 -7.89 14.86
N ASN A 65 8.08 -8.08 13.63
CA ASN A 65 8.09 -9.37 12.97
C ASN A 65 9.54 -9.89 12.86
N PRO A 66 9.91 -10.97 13.59
CA PRO A 66 11.27 -11.50 13.60
C PRO A 66 11.65 -12.24 12.31
N LEU A 67 10.70 -12.46 11.40
CA LEU A 67 10.93 -13.11 10.12
C LEU A 67 11.34 -12.14 9.01
N LEU A 68 11.30 -10.83 9.27
CA LEU A 68 11.70 -9.81 8.30
C LEU A 68 13.22 -9.76 8.17
N GLU A 69 13.68 -9.64 6.93
CA GLU A 69 15.09 -9.43 6.62
C GLU A 69 15.52 -7.99 6.96
N GLU A 70 16.83 -7.76 6.99
CA GLU A 70 17.36 -6.41 7.17
C GLU A 70 16.92 -5.50 6.01
N GLY A 71 16.38 -4.33 6.34
CA GLY A 71 15.83 -3.41 5.35
C GLY A 71 14.35 -3.64 5.04
N GLU A 72 13.73 -4.71 5.55
CA GLU A 72 12.30 -4.96 5.44
C GLU A 72 11.53 -4.43 6.65
N TYR A 73 10.37 -3.82 6.38
CA TYR A 73 9.53 -3.21 7.39
C TYR A 73 8.06 -3.48 7.10
N GLU A 74 7.33 -3.85 8.15
CA GLU A 74 5.87 -3.95 8.12
C GLU A 74 5.26 -2.97 9.11
N PHE A 75 4.10 -2.42 8.76
CA PHE A 75 3.40 -1.43 9.56
C PHE A 75 1.91 -1.76 9.66
N GLU A 76 1.39 -1.56 10.88
CA GLU A 76 -0.02 -1.32 11.13
C GLU A 76 -0.40 0.08 10.62
N VAL A 77 -1.57 0.19 10.00
CA VAL A 77 -2.06 1.43 9.39
C VAL A 77 -3.26 1.95 10.17
N TYR A 78 -3.20 3.23 10.55
CA TYR A 78 -4.27 3.92 11.24
C TYR A 78 -5.02 4.85 10.28
N ASP A 79 -6.35 4.76 10.32
CA ASP A 79 -7.24 5.72 9.68
C ASP A 79 -7.62 6.84 10.63
N ILE A 80 -7.92 8.01 10.07
CA ILE A 80 -8.46 9.13 10.84
C ILE A 80 -9.97 9.08 10.66
N VAL A 81 -10.68 8.79 11.74
CA VAL A 81 -12.15 8.74 11.81
C VAL A 81 -12.58 9.67 12.93
N ASP A 82 -13.39 10.68 12.62
CA ASP A 82 -13.86 11.68 13.59
C ASP A 82 -12.70 12.30 14.40
N ASP A 83 -11.63 12.73 13.71
CA ASP A 83 -10.39 13.29 14.26
C ASP A 83 -9.60 12.37 15.21
N ALA A 84 -9.94 11.08 15.26
CA ALA A 84 -9.24 10.07 16.03
C ALA A 84 -8.52 9.06 15.14
N TYR A 85 -7.32 8.64 15.56
CA TYR A 85 -6.60 7.56 14.89
C TYR A 85 -7.16 6.20 15.33
N VAL A 86 -7.64 5.42 14.38
CA VAL A 86 -8.22 4.09 14.58
C VAL A 86 -7.42 3.08 13.79
N LEU A 87 -6.93 2.02 14.45
CA LEU A 87 -6.22 0.94 13.78
C LEU A 87 -7.14 0.28 12.76
N ASN A 88 -6.68 0.15 11.51
CA ASN A 88 -7.42 -0.55 10.47
C ASN A 88 -6.77 -1.93 10.23
N PRO A 89 -7.36 -3.02 10.74
CA PRO A 89 -6.81 -4.37 10.58
C PRO A 89 -6.86 -4.87 9.14
N GLU A 90 -7.67 -4.24 8.28
CA GLU A 90 -7.79 -4.59 6.88
C GLU A 90 -6.70 -3.94 6.02
N LYS A 91 -5.90 -3.02 6.59
CA LYS A 91 -4.82 -2.32 5.88
C LYS A 91 -3.47 -2.73 6.43
N GLN A 92 -2.60 -3.16 5.53
CA GLN A 92 -1.21 -3.46 5.84
C GLN A 92 -0.31 -2.68 4.89
N LEU A 93 0.83 -2.25 5.42
CA LEU A 93 1.88 -1.62 4.64
C LEU A 93 3.18 -2.37 4.89
N SER A 94 3.78 -2.87 3.83
CA SER A 94 5.10 -3.50 3.85
C SER A 94 6.02 -2.74 2.89
N LEU A 95 7.25 -2.50 3.28
CA LEU A 95 8.24 -1.86 2.42
C LEU A 95 9.62 -2.44 2.63
N SER A 96 10.44 -2.37 1.59
CA SER A 96 11.86 -2.65 1.68
C SER A 96 12.65 -1.39 1.31
N ILE A 97 13.70 -1.13 2.08
CA ILE A 97 14.68 -0.09 1.78
C ILE A 97 16.04 -0.71 1.58
N GLU A 98 16.78 -0.14 0.64
CA GLU A 98 18.17 -0.45 0.38
C GLU A 98 19.01 0.78 0.72
N TYR A 99 20.26 0.57 1.13
CA TYR A 99 21.19 1.66 1.37
C TYR A 99 22.29 1.65 0.31
N ASP A 100 22.43 2.78 -0.39
CA ASP A 100 23.50 3.01 -1.34
C ASP A 100 24.68 3.67 -0.59
N PHE A 101 25.74 2.89 -0.39
CA PHE A 101 26.95 3.32 0.33
C PHE A 101 27.76 4.38 -0.41
N ASP A 102 27.71 4.40 -1.74
CA ASP A 102 28.49 5.34 -2.55
C ASP A 102 27.85 6.73 -2.50
N LEU A 103 26.53 6.78 -2.46
CA LEU A 103 25.74 8.01 -2.44
C LEU A 103 25.29 8.43 -1.03
N ASP A 104 25.49 7.60 -0.02
CA ASP A 104 25.01 7.79 1.37
C ASP A 104 23.51 8.10 1.41
N ILE A 105 22.71 7.31 0.68
CA ILE A 105 21.25 7.49 0.60
C ILE A 105 20.50 6.19 0.88
N THR A 106 19.35 6.32 1.55
CA THR A 106 18.35 5.26 1.67
C THR A 106 17.40 5.32 0.49
N ILE A 107 17.27 4.21 -0.23
CA ILE A 107 16.43 4.04 -1.41
C ILE A 107 15.22 3.18 -1.02
N LEU A 108 14.01 3.66 -1.29
CA LEU A 108 12.81 2.85 -1.23
C LEU A 108 12.82 1.86 -2.40
N SER A 109 13.10 0.58 -2.12
CA SER A 109 13.21 -0.49 -3.11
C SER A 109 11.85 -1.04 -3.50
N SER A 110 11.02 -1.39 -2.50
CA SER A 110 9.65 -1.84 -2.72
C SER A 110 8.68 -1.28 -1.69
N LEU A 111 7.41 -1.16 -2.08
CA LEU A 111 6.32 -0.79 -1.19
C LEU A 111 5.04 -1.50 -1.63
N TYR A 112 4.45 -2.25 -0.71
CA TYR A 112 3.20 -2.95 -0.84
C TYR A 112 2.20 -2.35 0.14
N TYR A 113 1.13 -1.80 -0.41
CA TYR A 113 0.00 -1.33 0.38
C TYR A 113 -1.20 -2.18 0.07
N THR A 114 -1.51 -3.07 1.02
CA THR A 114 -2.48 -4.13 0.85
C THR A 114 -3.73 -3.79 1.63
N VAL A 115 -4.88 -3.89 0.97
CA VAL A 115 -6.21 -3.66 1.55
C VAL A 115 -7.03 -4.93 1.40
N THR A 116 -7.34 -5.55 2.53
CA THR A 116 -8.26 -6.67 2.58
C THR A 116 -9.69 -6.16 2.42
N VAL A 117 -10.41 -6.75 1.48
CA VAL A 117 -11.77 -6.33 1.11
C VAL A 117 -12.71 -7.53 1.08
N SER A 118 -14.00 -7.26 1.17
CA SER A 118 -15.00 -8.32 1.04
C SER A 118 -15.04 -8.91 -0.38
N ASN A 119 -15.58 -10.12 -0.52
CA ASN A 119 -15.77 -10.75 -1.82
C ASN A 119 -16.71 -9.99 -2.76
N GLU A 120 -17.63 -9.20 -2.23
CA GLU A 120 -18.56 -8.37 -3.01
C GLU A 120 -17.83 -7.13 -3.53
N GLU A 121 -17.17 -6.40 -2.63
CA GLU A 121 -16.34 -5.24 -2.95
C GLU A 121 -15.23 -5.57 -3.95
N PHE A 122 -14.54 -6.70 -3.77
CA PHE A 122 -13.51 -7.16 -4.70
C PHE A 122 -14.03 -7.34 -6.13
N LYS A 123 -15.25 -7.88 -6.29
CA LYS A 123 -15.85 -8.05 -7.63
C LYS A 123 -16.18 -6.71 -8.26
N GLU A 124 -16.66 -5.76 -7.48
CA GLU A 124 -16.97 -4.40 -7.92
C GLU A 124 -15.70 -3.67 -8.37
N LEU A 125 -14.66 -3.66 -7.53
CA LEU A 125 -13.35 -3.09 -7.84
C LEU A 125 -12.76 -3.70 -9.11
N LYS A 126 -12.80 -5.03 -9.23
CA LYS A 126 -12.29 -5.73 -10.42
C LYS A 126 -13.08 -5.37 -11.68
N ALA A 127 -14.41 -5.28 -11.59
CA ALA A 127 -15.24 -4.90 -12.72
C ALA A 127 -14.97 -3.46 -13.16
N GLU A 128 -14.81 -2.55 -12.21
CA GLU A 128 -14.48 -1.15 -12.47
C GLU A 128 -13.10 -1.00 -13.12
N TYR A 129 -12.07 -1.67 -12.58
CA TYR A 129 -10.73 -1.68 -13.12
C TYR A 129 -10.69 -2.15 -14.59
N ILE A 130 -11.40 -3.24 -14.91
CA ILE A 130 -11.51 -3.75 -16.29
C ILE A 130 -12.20 -2.72 -17.21
N LYS A 131 -13.25 -2.04 -16.71
CA LYS A 131 -13.96 -1.00 -17.46
C LYS A 131 -13.05 0.18 -17.76
N GLN A 132 -12.28 0.65 -16.78
CA GLN A 132 -11.33 1.75 -16.93
C GLN A 132 -10.23 1.40 -17.96
N LYS A 133 -9.62 0.20 -17.87
CA LYS A 133 -8.63 -0.27 -18.86
C LYS A 133 -9.19 -0.31 -20.29
N LYS A 134 -10.42 -0.79 -20.47
CA LYS A 134 -11.07 -0.82 -21.79
C LYS A 134 -11.33 0.57 -22.35
N GLN A 135 -11.70 1.55 -21.52
CA GLN A 135 -11.90 2.94 -21.95
C GLN A 135 -10.59 3.59 -22.38
N GLN A 136 -9.50 3.40 -21.62
CA GLN A 136 -8.18 3.90 -21.97
C GLN A 136 -7.65 3.33 -23.31
N GLN A 137 -7.92 2.05 -23.58
CA GLN A 137 -7.52 1.41 -24.85
C GLN A 137 -8.32 1.91 -26.06
N LYS A 138 -9.64 2.16 -25.91
CA LYS A 138 -10.49 2.69 -27.00
C LYS A 138 -10.11 4.11 -27.44
N GLY A 139 -9.53 4.92 -26.56
CA GLY A 139 -9.06 6.28 -26.89
C GLY A 139 -7.78 6.33 -27.73
N ARG A 140 -6.97 5.25 -27.74
CA ARG A 140 -5.70 5.18 -28.51
C ARG A 140 -5.87 4.70 -29.95
N GLY A 141 -7.03 4.16 -30.33
CA GLY A 141 -7.28 3.55 -31.64
C GLY A 141 -7.79 4.49 -32.75
N ARG A 142 -7.79 5.82 -32.56
CA ARG A 142 -8.38 6.77 -33.51
C ARG A 142 -7.55 8.03 -33.75
N LYS A 143 -6.26 7.86 -34.07
CA LYS A 143 -5.46 8.84 -34.81
C LYS A 143 -4.73 8.09 -35.92
N GLY A 144 -5.33 8.06 -37.11
CA GLY A 144 -4.76 7.34 -38.25
C GLY A 144 -5.83 6.80 -39.19
N ARG A 145 -6.69 7.67 -39.71
CA ARG A 145 -7.30 7.50 -41.02
C ARG A 145 -7.67 8.86 -41.60
#